data_AF-J0PEW0-F1
#
_entry.id   AF-J0PEW0-F1
#
_cell.length_a   1.000
_cell.length_b   1.000
_cell.length_c   1.000
_cell.angle_alpha   90.00
_cell.angle_beta   90.00
_cell.angle_gamma   90.00
#
_symmetry.space_group_name_H-M   'P 1'
#
loop_
_entity.id
_entity.type
_entity.pdbx_description
1 polymer ?
#
loop_
_entity_poly.entity_id
_entity_poly.type
_entity_poly.pdbx_seq_one_letter_code
_entity_poly.pdbx_strand_id
1 'polypeptide(L)'
;MNKQRALREMAIRELARRDFYYFLRLKWERYENKPFLDNWHIKYLCKVLECTQKNTCQSEELITRLILNMPPSYGKTEIIARCFIAWSLGKDRTKKIFYISYSDELCRKIANQVRDLMSSFFYQSIFFDEPLEFLQNNSREFILKPPKQKSQISLVFGMNALVPLGTI
;
A
#
# COMPACT_ATOMS: atom_id res chain seq x y z
N MET A 1 -22.34 -17.76 -11.53
CA MET A 1 -21.93 -16.38 -11.14
C MET A 1 -21.00 -15.82 -12.22
N ASN A 2 -21.39 -14.74 -12.90
CA ASN A 2 -20.82 -14.30 -14.19
C ASN A 2 -19.30 -14.08 -14.17
N LYS A 3 -18.55 -14.88 -14.93
CA LYS A 3 -17.09 -14.77 -15.15
C LYS A 3 -16.66 -13.32 -15.48
N GLN A 4 -17.47 -12.61 -16.26
CA GLN A 4 -17.25 -11.20 -16.61
C GLN A 4 -17.26 -10.25 -15.40
N ARG A 5 -18.11 -10.50 -14.40
CA ARG A 5 -18.19 -9.66 -13.18
C ARG A 5 -16.96 -9.85 -12.31
N ALA A 6 -16.49 -11.09 -12.17
CA ALA A 6 -15.26 -11.40 -11.43
C ALA A 6 -14.03 -10.76 -12.09
N LEU A 7 -13.93 -10.82 -13.43
CA LEU A 7 -12.85 -10.15 -14.17
C LEU A 7 -12.86 -8.63 -14.00
N ARG A 8 -14.03 -8.00 -14.08
CA ARG A 8 -14.17 -6.54 -13.83
C ARG A 8 -13.72 -6.18 -12.41
N GLU A 9 -14.12 -6.97 -11.43
CA GLU A 9 -13.75 -6.75 -10.03
C GLU A 9 -12.23 -6.88 -9.81
N MET A 10 -11.58 -7.87 -10.42
CA MET A 10 -10.13 -8.01 -10.40
C MET A 10 -9.43 -6.81 -11.05
N ALA A 11 -9.91 -6.35 -12.20
CA ALA A 11 -9.34 -5.20 -12.90
C ALA A 11 -9.44 -3.90 -12.06
N ILE A 12 -10.56 -3.70 -11.38
CA ILE A 12 -10.78 -2.54 -10.48
C ILE A 12 -9.80 -2.57 -9.30
N ARG A 13 -9.62 -3.73 -8.67
CA ARG A 13 -8.67 -3.90 -7.56
C ARG A 13 -7.23 -3.68 -8.00
N GLU A 14 -6.85 -4.23 -9.15
CA GLU A 14 -5.51 -4.05 -9.71
C GLU A 14 -5.24 -2.60 -10.08
N LEU A 15 -6.24 -1.89 -10.59
CA LEU A 15 -6.15 -0.46 -10.87
C LEU A 15 -5.90 0.35 -9.59
N ALA A 16 -6.63 0.08 -8.50
CA ALA A 16 -6.39 0.70 -7.21
C ALA A 16 -5.03 0.32 -6.60
N ARG A 17 -4.57 -0.91 -6.84
CA ARG A 17 -3.23 -1.34 -6.41
C ARG A 17 -2.14 -0.52 -7.10
N ARG A 18 -2.30 -0.22 -8.39
CA ARG A 18 -1.30 0.52 -9.19
C ARG A 18 -1.36 2.03 -8.99
N ASP A 19 -2.56 2.60 -8.99
CA ASP A 19 -2.80 4.03 -8.98
C ASP A 19 -3.52 4.47 -7.69
N PHE A 20 -2.89 5.42 -7.00
CA PHE A 20 -3.32 5.93 -5.71
C PHE A 20 -4.63 6.71 -5.78
N TYR A 21 -4.90 7.43 -6.88
CA TYR A 21 -6.16 8.14 -7.05
C TYR A 21 -7.34 7.14 -7.11
N TYR A 22 -7.16 6.02 -7.82
CA TYR A 22 -8.19 4.99 -7.88
C TYR A 22 -8.36 4.28 -6.54
N PHE A 23 -7.29 4.03 -5.78
CA PHE A 23 -7.39 3.54 -4.41
C PHE A 23 -8.22 4.48 -3.52
N LEU A 24 -7.95 5.78 -3.58
CA LEU A 24 -8.67 6.80 -2.83
C LEU A 24 -10.16 6.77 -3.16
N ARG A 25 -10.51 6.78 -4.44
CA ARG A 25 -11.90 6.72 -4.91
C ARG A 25 -12.61 5.45 -4.42
N LEU A 26 -11.96 4.30 -4.55
CA LEU A 26 -12.48 3.00 -4.10
C LEU A 26 -12.69 2.93 -2.58
N LYS A 27 -11.77 3.54 -1.82
CA LYS A 27 -11.86 3.62 -0.36
C LYS A 27 -13.11 4.41 0.05
N TRP A 28 -13.44 5.50 -0.62
CA TRP A 28 -14.70 6.21 -0.34
C TRP A 28 -15.95 5.38 -0.63
N GLU A 29 -15.95 4.72 -1.78
CA GLU A 29 -17.10 3.94 -2.23
C GLU A 29 -17.35 2.72 -1.33
N ARG A 30 -16.30 2.00 -0.94
CA ARG A 30 -16.42 0.69 -0.29
C ARG A 30 -16.14 0.66 1.21
N TYR A 31 -15.26 1.54 1.69
CA TYR A 31 -14.92 1.59 3.11
C TYR A 31 -15.77 2.64 3.84
N GLU A 32 -15.89 3.85 3.28
CA GLU A 32 -16.71 4.92 3.87
C GLU A 32 -18.19 4.81 3.49
N ASN A 33 -18.54 4.04 2.45
CA ASN A 33 -19.88 3.95 1.88
C ASN A 33 -20.49 5.33 1.54
N LYS A 34 -19.66 6.23 0.98
CA LYS A 34 -20.03 7.61 0.64
C LYS A 34 -19.67 7.94 -0.81
N PRO A 35 -20.43 8.83 -1.47
CA PRO A 35 -20.04 9.32 -2.78
C PRO A 35 -18.69 10.06 -2.69
N PHE A 36 -17.80 9.74 -3.62
CA PHE A 36 -16.53 10.43 -3.76
C PHE A 36 -16.73 11.73 -4.54
N LEU A 37 -16.45 12.86 -3.90
CA LEU A 37 -16.48 14.18 -4.52
C LEU A 37 -15.14 14.43 -5.23
N ASP A 38 -15.09 14.13 -6.52
CA ASP A 38 -13.89 14.29 -7.34
C ASP A 38 -13.57 15.78 -7.62
N ASN A 39 -12.28 16.10 -7.68
CA ASN A 39 -11.78 17.42 -8.03
C ASN A 39 -10.35 17.32 -8.58
N TRP A 40 -9.94 18.27 -9.43
CA TRP A 40 -8.65 18.26 -10.13
C TRP A 40 -7.45 18.17 -9.17
N HIS A 41 -7.53 18.87 -8.04
CA HIS A 41 -6.43 18.93 -7.07
C HIS A 41 -6.16 17.57 -6.41
N ILE A 42 -7.19 16.72 -6.29
CA ILE A 42 -7.04 15.38 -5.71
C ILE A 42 -6.22 14.51 -6.64
N LYS A 43 -6.54 14.52 -7.94
CA LYS A 43 -5.77 13.80 -8.98
C LYS A 43 -4.32 14.28 -9.02
N TYR A 44 -4.12 15.60 -9.00
CA TYR A 44 -2.79 16.19 -9.01
C TYR A 44 -1.98 15.78 -7.77
N LEU A 45 -2.58 15.90 -6.58
CA LEU A 45 -1.92 15.53 -5.33
C LEU A 45 -1.56 14.05 -5.30
N CYS A 46 -2.46 13.17 -5.75
CA CYS A 46 -2.18 11.75 -5.85
C CYS A 46 -0.97 11.48 -6.76
N LYS A 47 -0.89 12.12 -7.92
CA LYS A 47 0.24 11.94 -8.84
C LYS A 47 1.55 12.48 -8.26
N VAL A 48 1.54 13.64 -7.61
CA VAL A 48 2.73 14.18 -6.93
C VAL A 48 3.20 13.23 -5.82
N LEU A 49 2.27 12.67 -5.03
CA LEU A 49 2.60 11.71 -3.99
C LEU A 49 3.15 10.39 -4.55
N GLU A 50 2.64 9.90 -5.68
CA GLU A 50 3.20 8.73 -6.37
C GLU A 50 4.67 8.93 -6.75
N CYS A 51 5.04 10.13 -7.20
CA CYS A 51 6.42 10.50 -7.54
C CYS A 51 7.37 10.57 -6.33
N THR A 52 6.88 10.43 -5.10
CA THR A 52 7.75 10.31 -3.90
C THR A 52 8.25 8.88 -3.66
N GLN A 53 7.74 7.91 -4.43
CA GLN A 53 8.07 6.49 -4.24
C GLN A 53 8.68 5.87 -5.49
N LYS A 54 9.87 5.26 -5.37
CA LYS A 54 10.56 4.62 -6.52
C LYS A 54 9.71 3.56 -7.24
N ASN A 55 8.84 2.87 -6.50
CA ASN A 55 7.98 1.81 -7.04
C ASN A 55 6.73 2.34 -7.76
N THR A 56 6.46 3.65 -7.74
CA THR A 56 5.33 4.25 -8.49
C THR A 56 5.76 5.43 -9.36
N CYS A 57 6.88 6.07 -9.05
CA CYS A 57 7.43 7.15 -9.87
C CYS A 57 7.70 6.64 -11.28
N GLN A 58 7.09 7.30 -12.27
CA GLN A 58 7.34 7.03 -13.69
C GLN A 58 8.59 7.77 -14.19
N SER A 59 8.99 8.83 -13.48
CA SER A 59 10.16 9.64 -13.78
C SER A 59 11.41 9.06 -13.12
N GLU A 60 12.57 9.25 -13.75
CA GLU A 60 13.87 8.86 -13.19
C GLU A 60 14.21 9.65 -11.92
N GLU A 61 13.72 10.89 -11.84
CA GLU A 61 13.91 11.76 -10.68
C GLU A 61 12.82 11.53 -9.62
N LEU A 62 13.25 11.17 -8.42
CA LEU A 62 12.39 10.96 -7.27
C LEU A 62 12.22 12.26 -6.46
N ILE A 63 10.97 12.60 -6.13
CA ILE A 63 10.71 13.70 -5.20
C ILE A 63 11.08 13.26 -3.78
N THR A 64 12.18 13.81 -3.26
CA THR A 64 12.67 13.50 -1.90
C THR A 64 12.15 14.48 -0.84
N ARG A 65 11.82 15.71 -1.24
CA ARG A 65 11.31 16.77 -0.37
C ARG A 65 10.10 17.41 -1.02
N LEU A 66 8.94 17.29 -0.37
CA LEU A 66 7.68 17.82 -0.85
C LEU A 66 7.04 18.68 0.24
N ILE A 67 6.71 19.93 -0.11
CA ILE A 67 5.93 20.84 0.75
C ILE A 67 4.61 21.11 0.05
N LEU A 68 3.51 20.92 0.77
CA LEU A 68 2.15 21.09 0.24
C LEU A 68 1.43 22.22 0.97
N ASN A 69 1.29 23.36 0.28
CA ASN A 69 0.56 24.51 0.81
C ASN A 69 -0.91 24.40 0.43
N MET A 70 -1.74 23.90 1.35
CA MET A 70 -3.18 23.75 1.14
C MET A 70 -4.02 24.25 2.31
N PRO A 71 -5.15 24.92 2.02
CA PRO A 71 -6.09 25.40 3.04
C PRO A 71 -6.65 24.28 3.96
N PRO A 72 -7.13 24.62 5.16
CA PRO A 72 -7.83 23.68 6.03
C PRO A 72 -9.11 23.16 5.37
N SER A 73 -9.51 21.92 5.72
CA SER A 73 -10.73 21.27 5.21
C SER A 73 -10.72 20.75 3.76
N TYR A 74 -9.57 20.72 3.08
CA TYR A 74 -9.42 20.15 1.72
C TYR A 74 -9.05 18.66 1.70
N GLY A 75 -9.38 17.91 2.75
CA GLY A 75 -9.10 16.47 2.81
C GLY A 75 -7.60 16.10 2.86
N LYS A 76 -6.69 17.05 3.06
CA LYS A 76 -5.24 16.79 3.08
C LYS A 76 -4.82 15.67 4.05
N THR A 77 -5.39 15.64 5.26
CA THR A 77 -5.11 14.61 6.25
C THR A 77 -5.59 13.24 5.79
N GLU A 78 -6.74 13.20 5.12
CA GLU A 78 -7.31 11.96 4.62
C GLU A 78 -6.48 11.38 3.47
N ILE A 79 -6.11 12.22 2.50
CA ILE A 79 -5.31 11.80 1.36
C ILE A 79 -3.90 11.41 1.81
N ILE A 80 -3.20 12.28 2.55
CA ILE A 80 -1.77 12.11 2.86
C ILE A 80 -1.55 11.17 4.06
N ALA A 81 -2.22 11.44 5.18
CA ALA A 81 -1.90 10.73 6.42
C ALA A 81 -2.62 9.37 6.51
N ARG A 82 -3.86 9.27 6.02
CA ARG A 82 -4.63 8.02 6.12
C ARG A 82 -4.44 7.14 4.89
N CYS A 83 -4.79 7.66 3.71
CA CYS A 83 -4.83 6.85 2.50
C CYS A 83 -3.44 6.56 1.93
N PHE A 84 -2.57 7.57 1.84
CA PHE A 84 -1.25 7.39 1.23
C PHE A 84 -0.33 6.52 2.09
N ILE A 85 -0.35 6.66 3.43
CA ILE A 85 0.42 5.78 4.32
C ILE A 85 -0.03 4.32 4.15
N ALA A 86 -1.34 4.06 4.20
CA ALA A 86 -1.88 2.72 4.01
C ALA A 86 -1.49 2.17 2.63
N TRP A 87 -1.80 2.89 1.55
CA TRP A 87 -1.49 2.46 0.18
C TRP A 87 0.01 2.21 -0.05
N SER A 88 0.87 3.05 0.51
CA SER A 88 2.33 2.89 0.47
C SER A 88 2.79 1.58 1.10
N LEU A 89 2.27 1.26 2.29
CA LEU A 89 2.58 0.03 3.02
C LEU A 89 2.00 -1.21 2.32
N GLY A 90 0.89 -1.05 1.60
CA GLY A 90 0.28 -2.10 0.79
C GLY A 90 1.15 -2.51 -0.39
N LYS A 91 1.82 -1.54 -1.01
CA LYS A 91 2.80 -1.78 -2.07
C LYS A 91 4.13 -2.31 -1.55
N ASP A 92 4.63 -1.78 -0.44
CA ASP A 92 5.91 -2.16 0.14
C ASP A 92 5.85 -2.10 1.67
N ARG A 93 5.81 -3.28 2.29
CA ARG A 93 5.72 -3.46 3.74
C ARG A 93 7.02 -3.15 4.47
N THR A 94 8.15 -3.04 3.76
CA THR A 94 9.46 -2.77 4.36
C THR A 94 9.71 -1.27 4.58
N LYS A 95 8.83 -0.41 4.03
CA LYS A 95 8.94 1.04 4.18
C LYS A 95 8.75 1.50 5.61
N LYS A 96 9.65 2.39 6.04
CA LYS A 96 9.58 3.10 7.31
C LYS A 96 8.90 4.45 7.07
N ILE A 97 7.77 4.67 7.73
CA ILE A 97 6.99 5.92 7.62
C ILE A 97 6.85 6.49 9.02
N PHE A 98 7.24 7.76 9.17
CA PHE A 98 7.02 8.53 10.40
C PHE A 98 5.96 9.58 10.13
N TYR A 99 4.93 9.62 10.98
CA TYR A 99 3.89 10.64 10.95
C TYR A 99 3.99 11.51 12.19
N ILE A 100 4.09 12.82 11.99
CA ILE A 100 4.19 13.83 13.05
C ILE A 100 3.16 14.93 12.77
N SER A 101 2.47 15.38 13.80
CA SER A 101 1.43 16.40 13.73
C SER A 101 1.42 17.25 15.00
N TYR A 102 0.49 18.21 15.07
CA TYR A 102 0.38 19.20 16.14
C TYR A 102 0.29 18.61 17.55
N SER A 103 -0.42 17.48 17.73
CA SER A 103 -0.55 16.79 19.02
C SER A 103 -0.34 15.29 18.91
N ASP A 104 0.22 14.68 19.96
CA ASP A 104 0.42 13.22 20.05
C ASP A 104 -0.93 12.48 19.99
N GLU A 105 -1.98 13.04 20.58
CA GLU A 105 -3.33 12.46 20.52
C GLU A 105 -3.85 12.37 19.07
N LEU A 106 -3.66 13.42 18.26
CA LEU A 106 -4.06 13.41 16.85
C LEU A 106 -3.24 12.40 16.05
N CYS A 107 -1.94 12.30 16.31
CA CYS A 107 -1.07 11.28 15.72
C CYS A 107 -1.57 9.86 16.02
N ARG A 108 -1.83 9.56 17.30
CA ARG A 108 -2.35 8.25 17.72
C ARG A 108 -3.69 7.92 17.07
N LYS A 109 -4.59 8.91 17.00
CA LYS A 109 -5.90 8.74 16.35
C LYS A 109 -5.76 8.38 14.87
N ILE A 110 -4.90 9.08 14.14
CA ILE A 110 -4.66 8.82 12.71
C ILE A 110 -3.97 7.47 12.52
N ALA A 111 -2.98 7.12 13.35
CA ALA A 111 -2.32 5.83 13.31
C ALA A 111 -3.30 4.67 13.53
N ASN A 112 -4.23 4.82 14.48
CA ASN A 112 -5.30 3.84 14.70
C ASN A 112 -6.21 3.72 13.47
N GLN A 113 -6.64 4.84 12.88
CA GLN A 113 -7.48 4.82 11.67
C GLN A 113 -6.79 4.16 10.47
N VAL A 114 -5.47 4.36 10.30
CA VAL A 114 -4.68 3.68 9.27
C VAL A 114 -4.66 2.18 9.54
N ARG A 115 -4.46 1.76 10.79
CA ARG A 115 -4.47 0.35 11.18
C ARG A 115 -5.82 -0.32 10.93
N ASP A 116 -6.91 0.37 11.27
CA ASP A 116 -8.27 -0.13 11.03
C ASP A 116 -8.54 -0.28 9.54
N LEU A 117 -8.12 0.71 8.74
CA LEU A 117 -8.20 0.63 7.28
C LEU A 117 -7.39 -0.56 6.75
N MET A 118 -6.16 -0.78 7.24
CA MET A 118 -5.31 -1.89 6.80
C MET A 118 -5.82 -3.26 7.24
N SER A 119 -6.51 -3.33 8.37
CA SER A 119 -7.15 -4.55 8.88
C SER A 119 -8.46 -4.87 8.17
N SER A 120 -9.03 -3.91 7.43
CA SER A 120 -10.30 -4.06 6.74
C SER A 120 -10.23 -5.06 5.58
N PHE A 121 -11.36 -5.74 5.32
CA PHE A 121 -11.52 -6.61 4.16
C PHE A 121 -11.27 -5.86 2.84
N PHE A 122 -11.69 -4.60 2.76
CA PHE A 122 -11.47 -3.75 1.60
C PHE A 122 -9.98 -3.68 1.24
N TYR A 123 -9.13 -3.33 2.21
CA TYR A 123 -7.71 -3.16 1.97
C TYR A 123 -7.01 -4.48 1.65
N GLN A 124 -7.33 -5.54 2.40
CA GLN A 124 -6.82 -6.88 2.14
C GLN A 124 -7.17 -7.32 0.72
N SER A 125 -8.43 -7.12 0.28
CA SER A 125 -8.88 -7.51 -1.06
C SER A 125 -8.13 -6.86 -2.22
N ILE A 126 -7.43 -5.73 -1.99
CA ILE A 126 -6.64 -5.02 -3.00
C ILE A 126 -5.17 -5.46 -2.97
N PHE A 127 -4.59 -5.58 -1.78
CA PHE A 127 -3.15 -5.74 -1.64
C PHE A 127 -2.70 -7.17 -1.35
N PHE A 128 -3.52 -7.98 -0.69
CA PHE A 128 -3.04 -9.24 -0.10
C PHE A 128 -4.02 -10.40 -0.31
N ASP A 129 -3.45 -11.54 -0.69
CA ASP A 129 -4.16 -12.81 -0.69
C ASP A 129 -4.13 -13.47 0.71
N GLU A 130 -3.19 -13.05 1.56
CA GLU A 130 -2.99 -13.55 2.92
C GLU A 130 -3.27 -12.46 3.96
N PRO A 131 -3.75 -12.83 5.17
CA PRO A 131 -4.03 -11.88 6.23
C PRO A 131 -2.78 -11.11 6.65
N LEU A 132 -2.95 -9.85 6.98
CA LEU A 132 -1.88 -8.98 7.44
C LEU A 132 -1.52 -9.32 8.89
N GLU A 133 -0.28 -9.74 9.13
CA GLU A 133 0.26 -9.97 10.49
C GLU A 133 1.05 -8.76 10.98
N PHE A 134 0.70 -8.27 12.18
CA PHE A 134 1.45 -7.24 12.90
C PHE A 134 2.47 -7.91 13.84
N LEU A 135 3.75 -7.59 13.69
CA LEU A 135 4.82 -8.04 14.60
C LEU A 135 4.80 -7.27 15.91
N GLN A 136 4.50 -5.98 15.81
CA GLN A 136 4.38 -5.08 16.95
C GLN A 136 3.19 -4.17 16.70
N ASN A 137 2.38 -3.95 17.73
CA ASN A 137 1.15 -3.20 17.61
C ASN A 137 0.88 -2.38 18.87
N ASN A 138 1.61 -1.26 18.99
CA ASN A 138 1.45 -0.33 20.10
C ASN A 138 0.77 0.95 19.60
N SER A 139 0.34 1.80 20.54
CA SER A 139 -0.29 3.09 20.23
C SER A 139 0.65 4.07 19.52
N ARG A 140 1.97 3.89 19.65
CA ARG A 140 3.00 4.76 19.03
C ARG A 140 3.59 4.22 17.74
N GLU A 141 3.61 2.90 17.58
CA GLU A 141 4.27 2.24 16.45
C GLU A 141 3.56 0.93 16.12
N PHE A 142 3.55 0.59 14.83
CA PHE A 142 3.17 -0.73 14.39
C PHE A 142 4.15 -1.20 13.32
N ILE A 143 4.55 -2.47 13.41
CA ILE A 143 5.50 -3.09 12.49
C ILE A 143 4.79 -4.23 11.78
N LEU A 144 4.81 -4.20 10.45
CA LEU A 144 4.24 -5.24 9.63
C LEU A 144 5.24 -6.36 9.42
N LYS A 145 4.76 -7.60 9.43
CA LYS A 145 5.59 -8.71 8.99
C LYS A 145 5.88 -8.58 7.49
N PRO A 146 7.14 -8.72 7.05
CA PRO A 146 7.44 -8.77 5.63
C PRO A 146 6.67 -9.94 4.98
N PRO A 147 6.29 -9.83 3.70
CA PRO A 147 5.64 -10.94 3.02
C PRO A 147 6.55 -12.17 3.11
N LYS A 148 5.97 -13.34 3.42
CA LYS A 148 6.70 -14.60 3.28
C LYS A 148 7.15 -14.65 1.83
N GLN A 149 8.47 -14.63 1.60
CA GLN A 149 9.01 -14.89 0.28
C GLN A 149 8.39 -16.23 -0.14
N LYS A 150 7.55 -16.24 -1.19
CA LYS A 150 7.17 -17.51 -1.81
C LYS A 150 8.50 -18.16 -2.14
N SER A 151 8.86 -19.18 -1.37
CA SER A 151 10.02 -20.01 -1.60
C SER A 151 10.08 -20.23 -3.10
N GLN A 152 11.18 -19.82 -3.73
CA GLN A 152 11.48 -20.36 -5.05
C GLN A 152 11.27 -21.86 -4.91
N ILE A 153 10.31 -22.41 -5.65
CA ILE A 153 10.27 -23.84 -5.87
C ILE A 153 11.53 -24.08 -6.71
N SER A 154 12.67 -24.22 -6.04
CA SER A 154 13.86 -24.81 -6.62
C SER A 154 13.49 -26.27 -6.83
N LEU A 155 12.91 -26.55 -8.00
CA LEU A 155 12.96 -27.86 -8.62
C LEU A 155 14.44 -28.15 -8.86
N VAL A 156 15.11 -28.69 -7.83
CA VAL A 156 16.38 -29.37 -7.98
C VAL A 156 16.05 -30.69 -8.66
N PHE A 157 16.00 -30.68 -10.00
CA PHE A 157 16.19 -31.91 -10.75
C PHE A 157 17.65 -32.31 -10.56
N GLY A 158 17.91 -33.12 -9.53
CA GLY A 158 19.18 -33.81 -9.36
C GLY A 158 19.36 -34.82 -10.50
N MET A 159 19.96 -34.38 -11.60
CA MET A 159 20.65 -35.29 -12.51
C MET A 159 21.92 -35.76 -11.79
N ASN A 160 21.87 -37.00 -11.30
CA ASN A 160 23.05 -37.79 -11.00
C ASN A 160 23.92 -37.86 -12.26
N ALA A 161 24.92 -36.98 -12.35
CA ALA A 161 26.09 -37.20 -13.19
C ALA A 161 27.21 -37.66 -12.26
N LEU A 162 27.37 -38.98 -12.22
CA LEU A 162 28.58 -39.67 -11.78
C LEU A 162 29.81 -39.06 -12.47
N VAL A 163 30.81 -38.64 -11.69
CA VAL A 163 32.20 -38.60 -12.16
C VAL A 163 33.07 -39.21 -11.05
N PRO A 164 33.94 -40.19 -11.37
CA PRO A 164 34.53 -41.10 -10.40
C PRO A 164 35.78 -40.54 -9.71
N LEU A 165 36.10 -41.15 -8.57
CA LEU A 165 37.38 -41.07 -7.87
C LEU A 165 38.57 -41.47 -8.77
N GLY A 166 39.71 -40.81 -8.56
CA GLY A 166 41.06 -41.19 -9.00
C GLY A 166 42.00 -40.00 -8.77
N THR A 167 42.76 -39.94 -7.67
CA THR A 167 44.12 -40.49 -7.53
C THR A 167 45.08 -40.01 -8.61
N ILE A 168 45.85 -38.95 -8.33
CA ILE A 168 47.30 -38.89 -8.04
C ILE A 168 47.56 -37.55 -7.35
#